data_AF-A0A0F8H330-F1
#
_entry.id   AF-A0A0F8H330-F1
#
_cell.length_a   1.000
_cell.length_b   1.000
_cell.length_c   1.000
_cell.angle_alpha   90.00
_cell.angle_beta   90.00
_cell.angle_gamma   90.00
#
_symmetry.space_group_name_H-M   'P 1'
#
loop_
_entity.id
_entity.type
_entity.pdbx_description
1 polymer ?
#
loop_
_entity_poly.entity_id
_entity_poly.type
_entity_poly.pdbx_seq_one_letter_code
_entity_poly.pdbx_strand_id
1 'polypeptide(L)'
;MLSDKVQERLKLVLSDEYYGYSTAVVGYSETKSLQYNYIGMSEFRDALTHVKRAIYTQKEDEAISELDSASEHIRRAAVESMQQYVETRYYEIRERIHDPLPFIYIIFLKRKFNLSEIRERESRIKDYINSGRALKPNKEWKEAISYFKRAEEELDILDKELPLNKQLNYSKVEFFLMVFYICLGVVLSRVFL
;
A
#
# COMPACT_ATOMS: atom_id res chain seq x y z
N MET A 1 -29.94 -18.46 -25.29
CA MET A 1 -28.94 -19.43 -24.79
C MET A 1 -27.57 -18.89 -25.18
N LEU A 2 -26.64 -18.77 -24.22
CA LEU A 2 -25.30 -18.19 -24.51
C LEU A 2 -24.53 -19.12 -25.44
N SER A 3 -23.74 -18.57 -26.37
CA SER A 3 -22.86 -19.38 -27.21
C SER A 3 -21.72 -20.00 -26.38
N ASP A 4 -21.14 -21.08 -26.88
CA ASP A 4 -20.07 -21.80 -26.17
C ASP A 4 -18.87 -20.89 -25.89
N LYS A 5 -18.52 -20.02 -26.84
CA LYS A 5 -17.45 -19.03 -26.70
C LYS A 5 -17.70 -18.04 -25.56
N VAL A 6 -18.93 -17.54 -25.43
CA VAL A 6 -19.32 -16.63 -24.33
C VAL A 6 -19.30 -17.36 -23.00
N GLN A 7 -19.79 -18.61 -22.96
CA GLN A 7 -19.74 -19.43 -21.75
C GLN A 7 -18.30 -19.72 -21.29
N GLU A 8 -17.40 -20.05 -22.21
CA GLU A 8 -15.99 -20.28 -21.92
C GLU A 8 -15.32 -19.01 -21.39
N ARG A 9 -15.55 -17.86 -22.04
CA ARG A 9 -15.01 -16.58 -21.57
C ARG A 9 -15.53 -16.21 -20.19
N LEU A 10 -16.84 -16.37 -19.95
CA LEU A 10 -17.45 -16.10 -18.66
C LEU A 10 -16.88 -16.99 -17.55
N LYS A 11 -16.65 -18.28 -17.82
CA LYS A 11 -15.98 -19.20 -16.88
C LYS A 11 -14.57 -18.71 -16.53
N LEU A 12 -13.81 -18.21 -17.50
CA LEU A 12 -12.49 -17.63 -17.24
C LEU A 12 -12.57 -16.39 -16.36
N VAL A 13 -13.51 -15.47 -16.63
CA VAL A 13 -13.71 -14.26 -15.80
C VAL A 13 -14.04 -14.61 -14.35
N LEU A 14 -14.92 -15.60 -14.14
CA LEU A 14 -15.36 -16.05 -12.82
C LEU A 14 -14.44 -17.08 -12.17
N SER A 15 -13.34 -17.46 -12.84
CA SER A 15 -12.42 -18.47 -12.33
C SER A 15 -11.67 -18.00 -11.09
N ASP A 16 -11.13 -18.97 -10.34
CA ASP A 16 -10.22 -18.69 -9.23
C ASP A 16 -8.97 -17.92 -9.68
N GLU A 17 -8.56 -18.09 -10.93
CA GLU A 17 -7.38 -17.42 -11.48
C GLU A 17 -7.57 -15.90 -11.60
N TYR A 18 -8.77 -15.46 -11.94
CA TYR A 18 -9.10 -14.04 -12.14
C TYR A 18 -9.85 -13.48 -10.93
N TYR A 19 -11.10 -13.89 -10.76
CA TYR A 19 -11.96 -13.38 -9.71
C TYR A 19 -11.42 -13.79 -8.33
N GLY A 20 -11.17 -15.09 -8.12
CA GLY A 20 -10.70 -15.60 -6.82
C GLY A 20 -9.39 -14.95 -6.36
N TYR A 21 -8.39 -14.88 -7.23
CA TYR A 21 -7.11 -14.23 -6.93
C TYR A 21 -7.30 -12.74 -6.61
N SER A 22 -8.13 -12.03 -7.39
CA SER A 22 -8.35 -10.61 -7.16
C SER A 22 -9.06 -10.36 -5.84
N THR A 23 -10.09 -11.15 -5.51
CA THR A 23 -10.79 -11.07 -4.23
C THR A 23 -9.84 -11.35 -3.07
N ALA A 24 -8.94 -12.33 -3.21
CA ALA A 24 -7.93 -12.62 -2.20
C ALA A 24 -6.96 -11.45 -1.98
N VAL A 25 -6.52 -10.77 -3.05
CA VAL A 25 -5.64 -9.59 -2.94
C VAL A 25 -6.36 -8.40 -2.31
N VAL A 26 -7.62 -8.15 -2.69
CA VAL A 26 -8.44 -7.10 -2.06
C VAL A 26 -8.62 -7.39 -0.57
N GLY A 27 -9.06 -8.59 -0.21
CA GLY A 27 -9.23 -8.98 1.20
C GLY A 27 -7.93 -8.96 2.00
N TYR A 28 -6.80 -9.31 1.38
CA TYR A 28 -5.47 -9.16 1.98
C TYR A 28 -5.16 -7.69 2.31
N SER A 29 -5.36 -6.79 1.35
CA SER A 29 -5.10 -5.36 1.54
C SER A 29 -6.00 -4.74 2.62
N GLU A 30 -7.27 -5.14 2.71
CA GLU A 30 -8.19 -4.72 3.77
C GLU A 30 -7.74 -5.22 5.14
N THR A 31 -7.38 -6.51 5.23
CA THR A 31 -6.92 -7.12 6.48
C THR A 31 -5.64 -6.45 6.98
N LYS A 32 -4.73 -6.11 6.08
CA LYS A 32 -3.45 -5.47 6.43
C LYS A 32 -3.59 -4.00 6.78
N SER A 33 -4.42 -3.26 6.05
CA SER A 33 -4.67 -1.84 6.32
C SER A 33 -5.64 -1.60 7.48
N LEU A 34 -6.44 -2.60 7.86
CA LEU A 34 -7.61 -2.46 8.74
C LEU A 34 -8.61 -1.40 8.24
N GLN A 35 -8.61 -1.15 6.93
CA GLN A 35 -9.49 -0.19 6.27
C GLN A 35 -10.29 -0.89 5.19
N TYR A 36 -11.50 -0.39 4.94
CA TYR A 36 -12.35 -0.89 3.88
C TYR A 36 -11.81 -0.47 2.51
N ASN A 37 -11.69 -1.40 1.58
CA ASN A 37 -11.10 -1.15 0.28
C ASN A 37 -12.19 -0.77 -0.74
N TYR A 38 -12.59 0.49 -0.69
CA TYR A 38 -13.60 1.05 -1.58
C TYR A 38 -13.21 0.97 -3.06
N ILE A 39 -11.91 1.03 -3.39
CA ILE A 39 -11.43 0.93 -4.77
C ILE A 39 -11.73 -0.47 -5.31
N GLY A 40 -11.24 -1.51 -4.65
CA GLY A 40 -11.49 -2.90 -5.03
C GLY A 40 -12.98 -3.22 -5.14
N MET A 41 -13.79 -2.73 -4.19
CA MET A 41 -15.25 -2.94 -4.21
C MET A 41 -15.93 -2.22 -5.38
N SER A 42 -15.54 -0.98 -5.68
CA SER A 42 -16.10 -0.25 -6.82
C SER A 42 -15.79 -0.93 -8.15
N GLU A 43 -14.56 -1.43 -8.32
CA GLU A 43 -14.13 -2.14 -9.52
C GLU A 43 -14.87 -3.49 -9.65
N PHE A 44 -15.09 -4.23 -8.56
CA PHE A 44 -15.93 -5.45 -8.61
C PHE A 44 -17.38 -5.17 -8.98
N ARG A 45 -17.97 -4.08 -8.46
CA ARG A 45 -19.33 -3.67 -8.84
C ARG A 45 -19.43 -3.38 -10.34
N ASP A 46 -18.43 -2.69 -10.89
CA ASP A 46 -18.41 -2.34 -12.30
C ASP A 46 -18.19 -3.58 -13.17
N ALA A 47 -17.32 -4.51 -12.74
CA ALA A 47 -17.17 -5.82 -13.37
C ALA A 47 -18.49 -6.61 -13.40
N LEU A 48 -19.25 -6.64 -12.30
CA LEU A 48 -20.57 -7.29 -12.25
C LEU A 48 -21.57 -6.62 -13.20
N THR A 49 -21.49 -5.30 -13.37
CA THR A 49 -22.33 -4.57 -14.33
C THR A 49 -22.04 -5.01 -15.76
N HIS A 50 -20.77 -5.18 -16.11
CA HIS A 50 -20.34 -5.69 -17.40
C HIS A 50 -20.74 -7.17 -17.62
N VAL A 51 -20.53 -8.04 -16.63
CA VAL A 51 -20.99 -9.45 -16.68
C VAL A 51 -22.51 -9.52 -16.91
N LYS A 52 -23.28 -8.68 -16.21
CA LYS A 52 -24.73 -8.59 -16.41
C LYS A 52 -25.05 -8.24 -17.86
N ARG A 53 -24.43 -7.19 -18.42
CA ARG A 53 -24.65 -6.78 -19.82
C ARG A 53 -24.30 -7.90 -20.81
N ALA A 54 -23.20 -8.60 -20.58
CA ALA A 54 -22.78 -9.73 -21.41
C ALA A 54 -23.81 -10.88 -21.44
N ILE A 55 -24.47 -11.15 -20.31
CA ILE A 55 -25.48 -12.21 -20.21
C ILE A 55 -26.78 -11.84 -20.94
N TYR A 56 -27.14 -10.55 -20.96
CA TYR A 56 -28.41 -10.07 -21.50
C TYR A 56 -28.35 -9.61 -22.97
N THR A 57 -27.15 -9.37 -23.53
CA THR A 57 -27.05 -9.06 -24.97
C THR A 57 -27.33 -10.30 -25.83
N GLN A 58 -27.86 -10.06 -27.03
CA GLN A 58 -28.10 -11.10 -28.04
C GLN A 58 -26.93 -11.24 -29.03
N LYS A 59 -25.94 -10.33 -28.98
CA LYS A 59 -24.81 -10.34 -29.91
C LYS A 59 -23.57 -10.92 -29.22
N GLU A 60 -22.98 -11.95 -29.83
CA GLU A 60 -21.80 -12.63 -29.29
C GLU A 60 -20.62 -11.68 -29.10
N ASP A 61 -20.29 -10.85 -30.10
CA ASP A 61 -19.14 -9.95 -30.03
C ASP A 61 -19.28 -8.89 -28.93
N GLU A 62 -20.50 -8.38 -28.73
CA GLU A 62 -20.79 -7.47 -27.61
C GLU A 62 -20.62 -8.18 -26.26
N ALA A 63 -21.10 -9.43 -26.14
CA ALA A 63 -20.94 -10.20 -24.91
C ALA A 63 -19.46 -10.43 -24.57
N ILE A 64 -18.63 -10.78 -25.56
CA ILE A 64 -17.18 -10.97 -25.37
C ILE A 64 -16.51 -9.65 -24.96
N SER A 65 -16.83 -8.54 -25.63
CA SER A 65 -16.30 -7.22 -25.28
C SER A 65 -16.64 -6.83 -23.85
N GLU A 66 -17.87 -7.04 -23.40
CA GLU A 66 -18.29 -6.76 -22.03
C GLU A 66 -17.55 -7.65 -21.02
N LEU A 67 -17.29 -8.93 -21.33
CA LEU A 67 -16.50 -9.82 -20.46
C LEU A 67 -15.01 -9.43 -20.40
N ASP A 68 -14.47 -8.87 -21.47
CA ASP A 68 -13.11 -8.31 -21.48
C ASP A 68 -13.04 -7.06 -20.59
N SER A 69 -14.03 -6.17 -20.66
CA SER A 69 -14.15 -5.04 -19.73
C SER A 69 -14.30 -5.51 -18.28
N ALA A 70 -15.10 -6.53 -18.01
CA ALA A 70 -15.24 -7.10 -16.67
C ALA A 70 -13.90 -7.65 -16.14
N SER A 71 -13.12 -8.31 -17.00
CA SER A 71 -11.79 -8.82 -16.64
C SER A 71 -10.83 -7.69 -16.26
N GLU A 72 -10.88 -6.58 -16.99
CA GLU A 72 -10.07 -5.41 -16.73
C GLU A 72 -10.41 -4.76 -15.37
N HIS A 73 -11.70 -4.66 -15.05
CA HIS A 73 -12.13 -4.19 -13.74
C HIS A 73 -11.70 -5.13 -12.60
N ILE A 74 -11.85 -6.45 -12.75
CA ILE A 74 -11.37 -7.43 -11.76
C ILE A 74 -9.86 -7.28 -11.52
N ARG A 75 -9.10 -7.14 -12.61
CA ARG A 75 -7.66 -6.92 -12.57
C ARG A 75 -7.30 -5.64 -11.84
N ARG A 76 -7.95 -4.52 -12.17
CA ARG A 76 -7.75 -3.22 -11.51
C ARG A 76 -8.11 -3.28 -10.04
N ALA A 77 -9.17 -3.99 -9.68
CA ALA A 77 -9.55 -4.21 -8.29
C ALA A 77 -8.38 -4.77 -7.48
N ALA A 78 -7.67 -5.79 -7.98
CA ALA A 78 -6.52 -6.37 -7.28
C ALA A 78 -5.31 -5.41 -7.24
N VAL A 79 -4.93 -4.87 -8.38
CA VAL A 79 -3.69 -4.11 -8.55
C VAL A 79 -3.75 -2.75 -7.85
N GLU A 80 -4.86 -2.03 -7.98
CA GLU A 80 -5.04 -0.71 -7.36
C GLU A 80 -5.20 -0.82 -5.85
N SER A 81 -5.86 -1.88 -5.38
CA SER A 81 -5.94 -2.22 -3.95
C SER A 81 -4.58 -2.43 -3.31
N MET A 82 -3.76 -3.27 -3.93
CA MET A 82 -2.42 -3.55 -3.41
C MET A 82 -1.52 -2.31 -3.48
N GLN A 83 -1.59 -1.55 -4.58
CA GLN A 83 -0.85 -0.30 -4.70
C GLN A 83 -1.23 0.67 -3.58
N GLN A 84 -2.53 0.93 -3.39
CA GLN A 84 -3.00 1.91 -2.41
C GLN A 84 -2.47 1.57 -1.02
N TYR A 85 -2.61 0.29 -0.61
CA TYR A 85 -2.11 -0.19 0.66
C TYR A 85 -0.59 0.06 0.83
N VAL A 86 0.21 -0.33 -0.15
CA VAL A 86 1.68 -0.20 -0.08
C VAL A 86 2.10 1.26 -0.07
N GLU A 87 1.48 2.11 -0.89
CA GLU A 87 1.80 3.53 -0.98
C GLU A 87 1.43 4.27 0.31
N THR A 88 0.26 4.00 0.87
CA THR A 88 -0.14 4.55 2.17
C THR A 88 0.87 4.18 3.25
N ARG A 89 1.23 2.89 3.39
CA ARG A 89 2.25 2.47 4.36
C ARG A 89 3.63 3.08 4.08
N TYR A 90 4.01 3.21 2.82
CA TYR A 90 5.26 3.87 2.45
C TYR A 90 5.30 5.32 2.94
N TYR A 91 4.22 6.09 2.74
CA TYR A 91 4.17 7.47 3.22
C TYR A 91 4.19 7.56 4.75
N GLU A 92 3.47 6.69 5.46
CA GLU A 92 3.50 6.63 6.93
C GLU A 92 4.90 6.31 7.49
N ILE A 93 5.60 5.35 6.89
CA ILE A 93 6.97 5.00 7.28
C ILE A 93 7.94 6.11 6.91
N ARG A 94 7.78 6.73 5.73
CA ARG A 94 8.62 7.83 5.28
C ARG A 94 8.52 9.03 6.23
N GLU A 95 7.31 9.38 6.69
CA GLU A 95 7.13 10.43 7.69
C GLU A 95 7.94 10.14 8.96
N ARG A 96 7.96 8.88 9.42
CA ARG A 96 8.76 8.46 10.58
C ARG A 96 10.27 8.48 10.34
N ILE A 97 10.75 8.30 9.11
CA ILE A 97 12.19 8.36 8.77
C ILE A 97 12.67 9.81 8.74
N HIS A 98 11.86 10.71 8.18
CA HIS A 98 12.25 12.10 7.90
C HIS A 98 11.79 13.10 8.99
N ASP A 99 11.01 12.67 9.99
CA ASP A 99 10.83 13.43 11.23
C ASP A 99 12.23 13.69 11.83
N PRO A 100 12.56 14.88 12.36
CA PRO A 100 13.86 15.14 13.02
C PRO A 100 14.07 14.35 14.32
N LEU A 101 13.01 13.79 14.91
CA LEU A 101 13.06 13.15 16.23
C LEU A 101 13.53 11.70 16.34
N PRO A 102 13.46 10.83 15.32
CA PRO A 102 14.28 9.63 15.24
C PRO A 102 15.76 9.96 15.41
N PHE A 103 16.25 11.11 14.90
CA PHE A 103 17.64 11.53 15.10
C PHE A 103 17.95 11.82 16.58
N ILE A 104 17.02 12.47 17.27
CA ILE A 104 17.07 12.68 18.72
C ILE A 104 17.01 11.32 19.45
N TYR A 105 16.09 10.44 19.06
CA TYR A 105 15.96 9.08 19.60
C TYR A 105 17.25 8.26 19.43
N ILE A 106 17.95 8.37 18.30
CA ILE A 106 19.25 7.72 18.04
C ILE A 106 20.31 8.20 19.03
N ILE A 107 20.37 9.52 19.28
CA ILE A 107 21.29 10.13 20.23
C ILE A 107 21.01 9.65 21.67
N PHE A 108 19.73 9.55 22.05
CA PHE A 108 19.33 9.27 23.43
C PHE A 108 19.19 7.77 23.78
N LEU A 109 18.83 6.90 22.83
CA LEU A 109 18.49 5.49 23.14
C LEU A 109 19.50 4.45 22.64
N LYS A 110 20.68 4.88 22.18
CA LYS A 110 21.84 4.01 21.85
C LYS A 110 21.52 2.83 20.90
N ARG A 111 20.42 2.89 20.14
CA ARG A 111 20.13 1.88 19.11
C ARG A 111 20.92 2.27 17.86
N LYS A 112 21.81 1.39 17.39
CA LYS A 112 22.56 1.61 16.15
C LYS A 112 21.56 1.70 15.00
N PHE A 113 21.50 2.87 14.38
CA PHE A 113 20.61 3.16 13.26
C PHE A 113 21.48 3.43 12.04
N ASN A 114 21.45 2.53 11.06
CA ASN A 114 22.27 2.66 9.87
C ASN A 114 21.52 3.48 8.82
N LEU A 115 21.74 4.79 8.81
CA LEU A 115 21.12 5.71 7.85
C LEU A 115 21.38 5.32 6.39
N SER A 116 22.53 4.71 6.09
CA SER A 116 22.83 4.22 4.74
C SER A 116 21.91 3.08 4.34
N GLU A 117 21.73 2.10 5.23
CA GLU A 117 20.86 0.94 4.99
C GLU A 117 19.39 1.37 4.84
N ILE A 118 18.93 2.33 5.63
CA ILE A 118 17.56 2.85 5.54
C ILE A 118 17.33 3.57 4.21
N ARG A 119 18.29 4.39 3.76
CA ARG A 119 18.20 5.05 2.45
C ARG A 119 18.20 4.03 1.31
N GLU A 120 19.02 2.98 1.43
CA GLU A 120 19.06 1.90 0.44
C GLU A 120 17.72 1.16 0.38
N ARG A 121 17.14 0.81 1.52
CA ARG A 121 15.79 0.22 1.62
C ARG A 121 14.72 1.15 1.05
N GLU A 122 14.76 2.43 1.39
CA GLU A 122 13.83 3.43 0.85
C GLU A 122 13.92 3.51 -0.68
N SER A 123 15.13 3.41 -1.24
CA SER A 123 15.33 3.33 -2.69
C SER A 123 14.69 2.07 -3.28
N ARG A 124 14.97 0.89 -2.71
CA ARG A 124 14.41 -0.38 -3.20
C ARG A 124 12.88 -0.39 -3.15
N ILE A 125 12.29 0.15 -2.09
CA ILE A 125 10.82 0.27 -1.97
C ILE A 125 10.26 1.13 -3.10
N LYS A 126 10.86 2.30 -3.38
CA LYS A 126 10.45 3.16 -4.49
C LYS A 126 10.58 2.44 -5.83
N ASP A 127 11.68 1.73 -6.05
CA ASP A 127 11.92 0.98 -7.28
C ASP A 127 10.85 -0.09 -7.48
N TYR A 128 10.53 -0.87 -6.45
CA TYR A 128 9.45 -1.85 -6.50
C TYR A 128 8.06 -1.23 -6.74
N ILE A 129 7.72 -0.13 -6.06
CA ILE A 129 6.46 0.58 -6.31
C ILE A 129 6.39 1.08 -7.77
N ASN A 130 7.49 1.63 -8.28
CA ASN A 130 7.56 2.13 -9.65
C ASN A 130 7.47 1.00 -10.69
N SER A 131 8.14 -0.14 -10.45
CA SER A 131 8.01 -1.33 -11.29
C SER A 131 6.59 -1.87 -11.29
N GLY A 132 5.94 -1.94 -10.13
CA GLY A 132 4.53 -2.33 -10.01
C GLY A 132 3.60 -1.40 -10.81
N ARG A 133 3.82 -0.08 -10.73
CA ARG A 133 3.08 0.93 -11.50
C ARG A 133 3.28 0.76 -13.01
N ALA A 134 4.52 0.52 -13.45
CA ALA A 134 4.86 0.39 -14.86
C ALA A 134 4.20 -0.84 -15.52
N LEU A 135 3.97 -1.91 -14.76
CA LEU A 135 3.34 -3.14 -15.26
C LEU A 135 1.80 -3.11 -15.19
N LYS A 136 1.20 -2.05 -14.63
CA LYS A 136 -0.27 -1.89 -14.59
C LYS A 136 -0.96 -1.99 -15.95
N PRO A 137 -0.47 -1.41 -17.05
CA PRO A 137 -1.19 -1.45 -18.33
C PRO A 137 -1.10 -2.80 -19.04
N ASN A 138 -0.27 -3.72 -18.56
CA ASN A 138 0.08 -4.96 -19.25
C ASN A 138 -0.74 -6.15 -18.72
N LYS A 139 -0.75 -7.24 -19.50
CA LYS A 139 -1.35 -8.53 -19.10
C LYS A 139 -0.64 -9.19 -17.89
N GLU A 140 0.50 -8.66 -17.48
CA GLU A 140 1.36 -9.15 -16.39
C GLU A 140 1.00 -8.54 -15.01
N TRP A 141 -0.29 -8.29 -14.78
CA TRP A 141 -0.78 -7.64 -13.57
C TRP A 141 -0.46 -8.40 -12.26
N LYS A 142 -0.34 -9.73 -12.33
CA LYS A 142 0.11 -10.55 -11.18
C LYS A 142 1.56 -10.24 -10.82
N GLU A 143 2.40 -9.92 -11.80
CA GLU A 143 3.77 -9.49 -11.57
C GLU A 143 3.81 -8.10 -10.94
N ALA A 144 2.94 -7.18 -11.37
CA ALA A 144 2.77 -5.88 -10.71
C ALA A 144 2.47 -6.04 -9.20
N ILE A 145 1.57 -6.98 -8.85
CA ILE A 145 1.25 -7.30 -7.45
C ILE A 145 2.45 -7.91 -6.72
N SER A 146 3.25 -8.74 -7.38
CA SER A 146 4.49 -9.29 -6.81
C SER A 146 5.49 -8.19 -6.44
N TYR A 147 5.65 -7.18 -7.29
CA TYR A 147 6.47 -6.00 -6.96
C TYR A 147 5.93 -5.24 -5.75
N PHE A 148 4.62 -5.02 -5.65
CA PHE A 148 4.04 -4.39 -4.47
C PHE A 148 4.23 -5.23 -3.19
N LYS A 149 4.17 -6.56 -3.27
CA LYS A 149 4.48 -7.44 -2.13
C LYS A 149 5.95 -7.33 -1.69
N ARG A 150 6.89 -7.25 -2.63
CA ARG A 150 8.31 -7.02 -2.30
C ARG A 150 8.53 -5.65 -1.63
N ALA A 151 7.80 -4.62 -2.08
CA ALA A 151 7.80 -3.32 -1.41
C ALA A 151 7.25 -3.43 0.03
N GLU A 152 6.16 -4.18 0.24
CA GLU A 152 5.63 -4.46 1.58
C GLU A 152 6.65 -5.15 2.48
N GLU A 153 7.37 -6.16 1.98
CA GLU A 153 8.39 -6.89 2.76
C GLU A 153 9.50 -5.96 3.26
N GLU A 154 9.99 -5.05 2.40
CA GLU A 154 10.98 -4.04 2.79
C GLU A 154 10.41 -3.01 3.77
N LEU A 155 9.14 -2.62 3.60
CA LEU A 155 8.43 -1.75 4.54
C LEU A 155 8.30 -2.40 5.92
N ASP A 156 7.99 -3.69 5.99
CA ASP A 156 7.88 -4.44 7.26
C ASP A 156 9.21 -4.50 8.02
N ILE A 157 10.33 -4.54 7.30
CA ILE A 157 11.66 -4.48 7.91
C ILE A 157 11.90 -3.08 8.49
N LEU A 158 11.67 -2.03 7.69
CA LEU A 158 11.84 -0.65 8.15
C LEU A 158 10.95 -0.32 9.35
N ASP A 159 9.71 -0.78 9.35
CA ASP A 159 8.75 -0.54 10.44
C ASP A 159 9.24 -1.06 11.79
N LYS A 160 9.88 -2.25 11.80
CA LYS A 160 10.46 -2.89 12.99
C LYS A 160 11.75 -2.21 13.47
N GLU A 161 12.50 -1.64 12.54
CA GLU A 161 13.73 -0.91 12.85
C GLU A 161 13.42 0.47 13.44
N LEU A 162 12.42 1.16 12.89
CA LEU A 162 11.99 2.49 13.30
C LEU A 162 11.30 2.51 14.68
N PRO A 163 11.50 3.55 15.50
CA PRO A 163 10.74 3.73 16.74
C PRO A 163 9.25 3.95 16.45
N LEU A 164 8.37 3.43 17.32
CA LEU A 164 6.93 3.57 17.17
C LEU A 164 6.49 5.03 17.34
N ASN A 165 5.40 5.46 16.67
CA ASN A 165 4.87 6.83 16.78
C ASN A 165 4.61 7.28 18.22
N LYS A 166 4.13 6.38 19.09
CA LYS A 166 3.96 6.69 20.52
C LYS A 166 5.29 7.02 21.18
N GLN A 167 6.35 6.24 20.90
CA GLN A 167 7.69 6.49 21.44
C GLN A 167 8.24 7.81 20.91
N LEU A 168 8.07 8.10 19.62
CA LEU A 168 8.46 9.38 19.04
C LEU A 168 7.75 10.57 19.73
N ASN A 169 6.46 10.45 20.04
CA ASN A 169 5.72 11.50 20.75
C ASN A 169 6.14 11.67 22.22
N TYR A 170 6.47 10.59 22.92
CA TYR A 170 7.04 10.71 24.27
C TYR A 170 8.42 11.41 24.21
N SER A 171 9.28 11.00 23.29
CA SER A 171 10.59 11.64 23.10
C SER A 171 10.47 13.12 22.67
N LYS A 172 9.42 13.51 21.93
CA LYS A 172 9.07 14.92 21.67
C LYS A 172 8.93 15.69 22.98
N VAL A 173 8.05 15.21 23.86
CA VAL A 173 7.76 15.87 25.14
C VAL A 173 9.00 15.93 26.03
N GLU A 174 9.76 14.84 26.15
CA GLU A 174 10.99 14.79 26.93
C GLU A 174 12.03 15.79 26.42
N PHE A 175 12.24 15.86 25.11
CA PHE A 175 13.17 16.82 24.52
C PHE A 175 12.74 18.28 24.77
N PHE A 176 11.46 18.59 24.59
CA PHE A 176 10.93 19.92 24.88
C PHE A 176 11.10 20.30 26.36
N LEU A 177 10.83 19.37 27.28
CA LEU A 177 11.04 19.58 28.72
C LEU A 177 12.52 19.80 29.03
N MET A 178 13.43 19.01 28.45
CA MET A 178 14.87 19.16 28.65
C MET A 178 15.34 20.55 28.18
N VAL A 179 14.97 20.97 26.97
CA VAL A 179 15.30 22.31 26.44
C VAL A 179 14.71 23.40 27.35
N PHE A 180 13.47 23.24 27.79
CA PHE A 180 12.81 24.16 28.71
C PHE A 180 13.59 24.31 30.04
N TYR A 181 14.00 23.21 30.67
CA TYR A 181 14.77 23.24 31.91
C TYR A 181 16.16 23.89 31.73
N ILE A 182 16.84 23.63 30.61
CA ILE A 182 18.11 24.28 30.29
C ILE A 182 17.92 25.80 30.17
N CYS A 183 16.90 26.25 29.43
CA CYS A 183 16.58 27.67 29.30
C CYS A 183 16.22 28.31 30.64
N LEU A 184 15.40 27.64 31.46
CA LEU A 184 15.02 28.12 32.79
C LEU A 184 16.25 28.28 33.69
N GLY A 185 17.18 27.30 33.69
CA GLY A 185 18.42 27.37 34.45
C GLY A 185 19.31 28.54 34.05
N VAL A 186 19.41 28.86 32.76
CA VAL A 186 20.15 30.04 32.25
C VAL A 186 19.50 31.36 32.66
N VAL A 187 18.16 31.42 32.68
CA VAL A 187 17.45 32.62 33.13
C VAL A 187 17.63 32.82 34.64
N LEU A 188 17.44 31.78 35.43
CA LEU A 188 17.62 31.83 36.89
C LEU A 188 19.06 32.21 37.27
N SER A 189 20.07 31.66 36.59
CA SER A 189 21.46 32.00 36.89
C SER A 189 21.75 33.48 36.67
N ARG A 190 21.14 34.13 35.68
CA ARG A 190 21.29 35.59 35.45
C ARG A 190 20.53 36.48 36.42
N VAL A 191 19.50 35.95 37.08
CA VAL A 191 18.70 36.71 38.04
C VAL A 191 19.34 36.66 39.44
N PHE A 192 20.00 35.54 39.77
CA PHE A 192 20.48 35.27 41.13
C PHE A 192 22.02 35.30 41.29
N LEU A 193 22.80 35.42 40.21
CA LEU A 193 24.25 35.69 40.22
C LEU A 193 24.53 37.05 39.59
#